data_AF-A0A154P1Q2-F1
#
_entry.id   AF-A0A154P1Q2-F1
#
_cell.length_a   1.000
_cell.length_b   1.000
_cell.length_c   1.000
_cell.angle_alpha   90.00
_cell.angle_beta   90.00
_cell.angle_gamma   90.00
#
_symmetry.space_group_name_H-M   'P 1'
#
loop_
_entity.id
_entity.type
_entity.pdbx_description
1 polymer ?
#
loop_
_entity_poly.entity_id
_entity_poly.type
_entity_poly.pdbx_seq_one_letter_code
_entity_poly.pdbx_strand_id
1 'polypeptide(L)'
;MGTDKSLILSGFKEDCEELLSRFEQANDIRFQTFCEIWKEMKFSLVFTGRPAYIELLEFCEEALNICKKFLFLPSRFKERIGGLYLLYGIYYKMPTNQFKIRIKLDDCKSIKDLHAEIKEAEHLDANYILCKLIADNAFHFCIFDKEYGLEKHYRTKESQVSFNPYSVLPALKDLTDKHQMLSEIDALCKSYEEKKQKLVATNKSSNSLNLFDANIAAEIINDIREFEEQRRNQQTQNSSAASTSRGEYKKKSIGKAKMRPLLNDASQTDSNESDEDGILEIDFDSDKLDSE
;
A
#
# COMPACT_ATOMS: atom_id res chain seq x y z
N MET A 1 0.19 14.38 -13.32
CA MET A 1 -0.21 13.27 -12.42
C MET A 1 -1.67 13.32 -11.96
N GLY A 2 -2.34 14.49 -11.84
CA GLY A 2 -3.76 14.53 -11.46
C GLY A 2 -4.76 14.04 -12.52
N THR A 3 -4.44 14.19 -13.81
CA THR A 3 -5.32 13.83 -14.94
C THR A 3 -5.43 12.32 -15.17
N ASP A 4 -4.31 11.58 -15.11
CA ASP A 4 -4.31 10.13 -15.33
C ASP A 4 -5.03 9.36 -14.23
N LYS A 5 -4.91 9.83 -12.98
CA LYS A 5 -5.62 9.25 -11.83
C LYS A 5 -7.13 9.40 -11.99
N SER A 6 -7.60 10.54 -12.50
CA SER A 6 -9.02 10.76 -12.78
C SER A 6 -9.53 9.82 -13.87
N LEU A 7 -8.73 9.56 -14.91
CA LEU A 7 -9.10 8.70 -16.04
C LEU A 7 -9.16 7.21 -15.65
N ILE A 8 -8.22 6.73 -14.83
CA ILE A 8 -8.22 5.34 -14.36
C ILE A 8 -9.44 5.07 -13.46
N LEU A 9 -9.77 6.02 -12.58
CA LEU A 9 -10.92 5.89 -11.68
C LEU A 9 -12.25 6.06 -12.43
N SER A 10 -12.31 6.88 -13.48
CA SER A 10 -13.49 6.97 -14.33
C SER A 10 -13.72 5.66 -15.10
N GLY A 11 -12.66 5.09 -15.69
CA GLY A 11 -12.76 3.80 -16.39
C GLY A 11 -13.24 2.66 -15.47
N PHE A 12 -12.69 2.56 -14.25
CA PHE A 12 -13.18 1.56 -13.28
C PHE A 12 -14.65 1.77 -12.89
N LYS A 13 -15.09 3.02 -12.75
CA LYS A 13 -16.49 3.34 -12.46
C LYS A 13 -17.40 2.93 -13.63
N GLU A 14 -17.00 3.21 -14.87
CA GLU A 14 -17.73 2.80 -16.08
C GLU A 14 -17.81 1.28 -16.18
N ASP A 15 -16.72 0.56 -15.88
CA ASP A 15 -16.72 -0.91 -15.85
C ASP A 15 -17.68 -1.46 -14.78
N CYS A 16 -17.76 -0.82 -13.61
CA CYS A 16 -18.74 -1.18 -12.57
C CYS A 16 -20.18 -0.93 -13.04
N GLU A 17 -20.44 0.20 -13.70
CA GLU A 17 -21.77 0.55 -14.23
C GLU A 17 -22.21 -0.45 -15.30
N GLU A 18 -21.32 -0.82 -16.21
CA GLU A 18 -21.59 -1.83 -17.24
C GLU A 18 -21.87 -3.20 -16.62
N LEU A 19 -21.09 -3.61 -15.62
CA LEU A 19 -21.31 -4.88 -14.91
C LEU A 19 -22.68 -4.93 -14.24
N LEU A 20 -23.04 -3.86 -13.54
CA LEU A 20 -24.34 -3.76 -12.86
C LEU A 20 -25.49 -3.64 -13.86
N SER A 21 -25.30 -2.95 -14.98
CA SER A 21 -26.29 -2.86 -16.07
C SER A 21 -26.59 -4.23 -16.67
N ARG A 22 -25.57 -5.05 -16.93
CA ARG A 22 -25.75 -6.44 -17.39
C ARG A 22 -26.48 -7.30 -16.37
N PHE A 23 -26.15 -7.13 -15.08
CA PHE A 23 -26.83 -7.85 -14.01
C PHE A 23 -28.30 -7.43 -13.86
N GLU A 24 -28.60 -6.15 -14.04
CA GLU A 24 -29.98 -5.64 -14.03
C GLU A 24 -30.80 -6.20 -15.20
N GLN A 25 -30.18 -6.40 -16.37
CA GLN A 25 -30.82 -7.03 -17.54
C GLN A 25 -30.97 -8.55 -17.41
N ALA A 26 -30.26 -9.20 -16.49
CA ALA A 26 -30.39 -10.63 -16.25
C ALA A 26 -31.77 -10.98 -15.67
N ASN A 27 -32.24 -12.21 -15.88
CA ASN A 27 -33.58 -12.61 -15.43
C ASN A 27 -33.66 -12.92 -13.93
N ASP A 28 -32.53 -13.09 -13.25
CA ASP A 28 -32.47 -13.47 -11.84
C ASP A 28 -31.57 -12.54 -11.00
N ILE A 29 -31.61 -12.74 -9.68
CA ILE A 29 -30.89 -11.94 -8.68
C ILE A 29 -29.90 -12.83 -7.89
N ARG A 30 -29.54 -13.98 -8.48
CA ARG A 30 -28.68 -14.99 -7.84
C ARG A 30 -27.22 -14.56 -7.95
N PHE A 31 -26.42 -14.92 -6.95
CA PHE A 31 -24.98 -14.62 -6.98
C PHE A 31 -24.25 -15.38 -8.10
N GLN A 32 -24.78 -16.52 -8.53
CA GLN A 32 -24.22 -17.31 -9.63
C GLN A 32 -24.18 -16.52 -10.95
N THR A 33 -25.30 -15.89 -11.33
CA THR A 33 -25.38 -15.07 -12.55
C THR A 33 -24.45 -13.88 -12.49
N PHE A 34 -24.35 -13.23 -11.33
CA PHE A 34 -23.37 -12.19 -11.09
C PHE A 34 -21.93 -12.69 -11.34
N CYS A 35 -21.60 -13.89 -10.87
CA CYS A 35 -20.28 -14.50 -11.09
C CYS A 35 -19.99 -14.83 -12.55
N GLU A 36 -21.01 -15.19 -13.34
CA GLU A 36 -20.87 -15.44 -14.77
C GLU A 36 -20.53 -14.16 -15.52
N ILE A 37 -21.27 -13.08 -15.28
CA ILE A 37 -21.00 -11.75 -15.84
C ILE A 37 -19.61 -11.25 -15.40
N TRP A 38 -19.27 -11.41 -14.13
CA TRP A 38 -17.95 -11.04 -13.59
C TRP A 38 -16.79 -11.74 -14.32
N LYS A 39 -16.95 -13.03 -14.63
CA LYS A 39 -15.95 -13.82 -15.37
C LYS A 39 -15.89 -13.41 -16.84
N GLU A 40 -17.03 -13.19 -17.47
CA GLU A 40 -17.12 -12.75 -18.87
C GLU A 40 -16.41 -11.42 -19.08
N MET A 41 -16.64 -10.46 -18.18
CA MET A 41 -15.97 -9.15 -18.18
C MET A 41 -14.52 -9.20 -17.69
N LYS A 42 -14.01 -10.38 -17.29
CA LYS A 42 -12.66 -10.58 -16.74
C LYS A 42 -12.35 -9.66 -15.56
N PHE A 43 -13.36 -9.33 -14.75
CA PHE A 43 -13.26 -8.35 -13.66
C PHE A 43 -12.31 -8.80 -12.53
N SER A 44 -11.91 -10.08 -12.52
CA SER A 44 -10.84 -10.60 -11.64
C SER A 44 -9.46 -9.97 -11.92
N LEU A 45 -9.26 -9.36 -13.09
CA LEU A 45 -7.99 -8.75 -13.50
C LEU A 45 -7.89 -7.26 -13.17
N VAL A 46 -8.90 -6.66 -12.55
CA VAL A 46 -8.98 -5.21 -12.25
C VAL A 46 -7.77 -4.66 -11.48
N PHE A 47 -7.15 -5.49 -10.63
CA PHE A 47 -5.98 -5.13 -9.84
C PHE A 47 -4.63 -5.46 -10.52
N THR A 48 -4.66 -6.12 -11.67
CA THR A 48 -3.44 -6.56 -12.37
C THR A 48 -2.86 -5.44 -13.25
N GLY A 49 -1.55 -5.53 -13.55
CA GLY A 49 -0.90 -4.62 -14.50
C GLY A 49 -0.62 -3.20 -13.98
N ARG A 50 -0.79 -2.94 -12.67
CA ARG A 50 -0.43 -1.65 -12.06
C ARG A 50 1.09 -1.54 -11.88
N PRO A 51 1.73 -0.46 -12.36
CA PRO A 51 3.19 -0.35 -12.38
C PRO A 51 3.81 -0.10 -10.99
N ALA A 52 3.06 0.49 -10.06
CA ALA A 52 3.54 0.83 -8.72
C ALA A 52 2.60 0.30 -7.61
N TYR A 53 3.20 -0.18 -6.51
CA TYR A 53 2.44 -0.68 -5.36
C TYR A 53 1.61 0.40 -4.66
N ILE A 54 2.11 1.63 -4.58
CA ILE A 54 1.33 2.75 -4.00
C ILE A 54 0.11 3.05 -4.86
N GLU A 55 0.28 3.09 -6.18
CA GLU A 55 -0.84 3.31 -7.10
C GLU A 55 -1.89 2.21 -6.92
N LEU A 56 -1.44 0.96 -6.74
CA LEU A 56 -2.33 -0.16 -6.44
C LEU A 56 -3.07 0.03 -5.11
N LEU A 57 -2.39 0.46 -4.05
CA LEU A 57 -3.01 0.73 -2.74
C LEU A 57 -4.04 1.87 -2.83
N GLU A 58 -3.68 2.98 -3.47
CA GLU A 58 -4.59 4.11 -3.70
C GLU A 58 -5.80 3.68 -4.54
N PHE A 59 -5.57 2.84 -5.56
CA PHE A 59 -6.63 2.29 -6.38
C PHE A 59 -7.55 1.37 -5.58
N CYS A 60 -7.02 0.52 -4.69
CA CYS A 60 -7.85 -0.35 -3.84
C CYS A 60 -8.78 0.48 -2.92
N GLU A 61 -8.25 1.52 -2.29
CA GLU A 61 -9.04 2.43 -1.44
C GLU A 61 -10.14 3.14 -2.24
N GLU A 62 -9.80 3.70 -3.40
CA GLU A 62 -10.78 4.39 -4.25
C GLU A 62 -11.78 3.42 -4.90
N ALA A 63 -11.37 2.22 -5.28
CA ALA A 63 -12.24 1.18 -5.81
C ALA A 63 -13.31 0.77 -4.79
N LEU A 64 -12.92 0.56 -3.53
CA LEU A 64 -13.88 0.33 -2.44
C LEU A 64 -14.84 1.51 -2.27
N ASN A 65 -14.35 2.75 -2.33
CA ASN A 65 -15.20 3.94 -2.26
C ASN A 65 -16.18 4.03 -3.43
N ILE A 66 -15.79 3.61 -4.63
CA ILE A 66 -16.64 3.56 -5.81
C ILE A 66 -17.71 2.46 -5.65
N CYS A 67 -17.33 1.23 -5.31
CA CYS A 67 -18.27 0.13 -5.07
C CYS A 67 -19.27 0.45 -3.96
N LYS A 68 -18.80 1.11 -2.89
CA LYS A 68 -19.64 1.57 -1.78
C LYS A 68 -20.73 2.54 -2.25
N LYS A 69 -20.44 3.42 -3.22
CA LYS A 69 -21.45 4.32 -3.79
C LYS A 69 -22.57 3.55 -4.49
N PHE A 70 -22.26 2.46 -5.20
CA PHE A 70 -23.32 1.63 -5.82
C PHE A 70 -24.18 0.88 -4.80
N LEU A 71 -23.68 0.66 -3.58
CA LEU A 71 -24.48 0.06 -2.50
C LEU A 71 -25.42 1.07 -1.82
N PHE A 72 -24.99 2.33 -1.66
CA PHE A 72 -25.72 3.34 -0.87
C PHE A 72 -26.42 4.43 -1.69
N LEU A 73 -25.98 4.70 -2.93
CA LEU A 73 -26.67 5.63 -3.81
C LEU A 73 -27.90 4.91 -4.38
N PRO A 74 -29.12 5.45 -4.16
CA PRO A 74 -30.34 4.67 -4.23
C PRO A 74 -30.75 4.33 -5.67
N SER A 75 -31.16 3.07 -5.86
CA SER A 75 -32.01 2.57 -6.94
C SER A 75 -32.63 1.24 -6.51
N ARG A 76 -33.40 0.63 -7.41
CA ARG A 76 -34.21 -0.59 -7.24
C ARG A 76 -33.49 -1.65 -6.40
N PHE A 77 -34.27 -2.44 -5.65
CA PHE A 77 -33.75 -3.49 -4.77
C PHE A 77 -32.71 -4.42 -5.45
N LYS A 78 -32.93 -4.74 -6.73
CA LYS A 78 -31.99 -5.55 -7.53
C LYS A 78 -30.63 -4.88 -7.73
N GLU A 79 -30.60 -3.57 -8.00
CA GLU A 79 -29.35 -2.81 -8.14
C GLU A 79 -28.56 -2.76 -6.83
N ARG A 80 -29.26 -2.61 -5.69
CA ARG A 80 -28.61 -2.65 -4.36
C ARG A 80 -27.96 -4.01 -4.08
N ILE A 81 -28.62 -5.11 -4.48
CA ILE A 81 -28.04 -6.46 -4.38
C ILE A 81 -26.83 -6.59 -5.32
N GLY A 82 -26.92 -6.08 -6.55
CA GLY A 82 -25.78 -6.04 -7.47
C GLY A 82 -24.59 -5.29 -6.87
N GLY A 83 -24.83 -4.13 -6.26
CA GLY A 83 -23.82 -3.34 -5.55
C GLY A 83 -23.20 -4.09 -4.37
N LEU A 84 -23.99 -4.86 -3.63
CA LEU A 84 -23.50 -5.72 -2.55
C LEU A 84 -22.58 -6.84 -3.08
N TYR A 85 -22.97 -7.50 -4.17
CA TYR A 85 -22.16 -8.53 -4.81
C TYR A 85 -20.85 -7.96 -5.38
N LEU A 86 -20.90 -6.76 -5.97
CA LEU A 86 -19.73 -6.05 -6.46
C LEU A 86 -18.77 -5.69 -5.31
N LEU A 87 -19.29 -5.14 -4.23
CA LEU A 87 -18.49 -4.79 -3.05
C LEU A 87 -17.83 -6.03 -2.43
N TYR A 88 -18.57 -7.14 -2.33
CA TYR A 88 -18.04 -8.44 -1.90
C TYR A 88 -16.94 -8.94 -2.84
N GLY A 89 -17.20 -8.98 -4.14
CA GLY A 89 -16.26 -9.46 -5.14
C GLY A 89 -14.95 -8.68 -5.12
N ILE A 90 -15.04 -7.35 -5.09
CA ILE A 90 -13.86 -6.48 -4.99
C ILE A 90 -13.12 -6.70 -3.67
N TYR A 91 -13.83 -6.74 -2.54
CA TYR A 91 -13.20 -6.87 -1.23
C TYR A 91 -12.34 -8.14 -1.11
N TYR A 92 -12.85 -9.30 -1.52
CA TYR A 92 -12.11 -10.57 -1.45
C TYR A 92 -11.10 -10.78 -2.59
N LYS A 93 -11.17 -9.97 -3.66
CA LYS A 93 -10.18 -10.01 -4.76
C LYS A 93 -9.08 -8.97 -4.62
N MET A 94 -9.15 -8.09 -3.63
CA MET A 94 -8.06 -7.16 -3.36
C MET A 94 -6.77 -7.93 -3.03
N PRO A 95 -5.63 -7.49 -3.55
CA PRO A 95 -4.32 -8.09 -3.26
C PRO A 95 -3.79 -7.77 -1.86
N THR A 96 -4.54 -6.98 -1.08
CA THR A 96 -4.14 -6.50 0.25
C THR A 96 -5.32 -6.57 1.23
N ASN A 97 -5.02 -6.96 2.46
CA ASN A 97 -6.01 -7.04 3.55
C ASN A 97 -6.00 -5.80 4.47
N GLN A 98 -5.25 -4.76 4.09
CA GLN A 98 -5.08 -3.57 4.92
C GLN A 98 -6.30 -2.65 4.90
N PHE A 99 -7.11 -2.71 3.83
CA PHE A 99 -8.24 -1.82 3.67
C PHE A 99 -9.53 -2.41 4.22
N LYS A 100 -10.21 -1.61 5.03
CA LYS A 100 -11.58 -1.86 5.49
C LYS A 100 -12.53 -0.88 4.83
N ILE A 101 -13.77 -1.30 4.68
CA ILE A 101 -14.83 -0.50 4.06
C ILE A 101 -15.31 0.52 5.10
N ARG A 102 -14.97 1.79 4.88
CA ARG A 102 -15.38 2.90 5.76
C ARG A 102 -16.86 3.20 5.60
N ILE A 103 -17.61 3.15 6.69
CA ILE A 103 -19.07 3.35 6.70
C ILE A 103 -19.45 4.45 7.68
N LYS A 104 -20.28 5.37 7.21
CA LYS A 104 -20.90 6.41 8.04
C LYS A 104 -22.06 5.87 8.87
N LEU A 105 -22.45 6.62 9.89
CA LEU A 105 -23.61 6.27 10.71
C LEU A 105 -24.90 6.13 9.89
N ASP A 106 -25.10 6.99 8.88
CA ASP A 106 -26.30 6.94 8.04
C ASP A 106 -26.27 5.75 7.08
N ASP A 107 -25.13 5.46 6.47
CA ASP A 107 -24.93 4.27 5.63
C ASP A 107 -25.17 2.97 6.43
N CYS A 108 -24.79 2.95 7.72
CA CYS A 108 -25.05 1.82 8.60
C CYS A 108 -26.55 1.56 8.80
N LYS A 109 -27.38 2.61 8.84
CA LYS A 109 -28.85 2.45 8.87
C LYS A 109 -29.32 1.84 7.55
N SER A 110 -28.84 2.36 6.41
CA SER A 110 -29.16 1.82 5.08
C SER A 110 -28.81 0.34 4.91
N ILE A 111 -27.72 -0.14 5.52
CA ILE A 111 -27.36 -1.57 5.53
C ILE A 111 -28.35 -2.40 6.34
N LYS A 112 -28.77 -1.89 7.51
CA LYS A 112 -29.75 -2.59 8.35
C LYS A 112 -31.09 -2.71 7.65
N ASP A 113 -31.52 -1.65 6.97
CA ASP A 113 -32.75 -1.63 6.19
C ASP A 113 -32.64 -2.63 5.01
N LEU A 114 -31.51 -2.62 4.28
CA LEU A 114 -31.24 -3.59 3.21
C LEU A 114 -31.26 -5.03 3.73
N HIS A 115 -30.69 -5.29 4.90
CA HIS A 115 -30.70 -6.63 5.49
C HIS A 115 -32.12 -7.09 5.85
N ALA A 116 -32.99 -6.19 6.31
CA ALA A 116 -34.39 -6.49 6.56
C ALA A 116 -35.13 -6.83 5.25
N GLU A 117 -34.94 -6.01 4.20
CA GLU A 117 -35.50 -6.26 2.86
C GLU A 117 -35.04 -7.60 2.27
N ILE A 118 -33.73 -7.91 2.36
CA ILE A 118 -33.15 -9.17 1.89
C ILE A 118 -33.76 -10.38 2.61
N LYS A 119 -34.01 -10.24 3.91
CA LYS A 119 -34.59 -11.29 4.74
C LYS A 119 -36.06 -11.52 4.40
N GLU A 120 -36.81 -10.45 4.15
CA GLU A 120 -38.22 -10.53 3.74
C GLU A 120 -38.36 -11.12 2.33
N ALA A 121 -37.48 -10.76 1.41
CA ALA A 121 -37.46 -11.28 0.03
C ALA A 121 -36.79 -12.67 -0.10
N GLU A 122 -36.37 -13.29 1.00
CA GLU A 122 -35.74 -14.63 1.06
C GLU A 122 -34.52 -14.83 0.15
N HIS A 123 -33.75 -13.76 -0.12
CA HIS A 123 -32.53 -13.85 -0.92
C HIS A 123 -31.35 -14.37 -0.08
N LEU A 124 -31.27 -15.70 0.06
CA LEU A 124 -30.26 -16.38 0.87
C LEU A 124 -28.81 -16.03 0.49
N ASP A 125 -28.52 -15.89 -0.81
CA ASP A 125 -27.17 -15.58 -1.30
C ASP A 125 -26.71 -14.19 -0.82
N ALA A 126 -27.57 -13.18 -0.99
CA ALA A 126 -27.31 -11.81 -0.55
C ALA A 126 -27.21 -11.70 0.97
N ASN A 127 -28.06 -12.44 1.69
CA ASN A 127 -28.02 -12.50 3.14
C ASN A 127 -26.68 -13.09 3.63
N TYR A 128 -26.26 -14.22 3.06
CA TYR A 128 -24.99 -14.85 3.39
C TYR A 128 -23.80 -13.92 3.14
N ILE A 129 -23.79 -13.25 1.98
CA ILE A 129 -22.71 -12.31 1.61
C ILE A 129 -22.63 -11.15 2.60
N LEU A 130 -23.77 -10.55 2.97
CA LEU A 130 -23.78 -9.46 3.93
C LEU A 130 -23.33 -9.92 5.31
N CYS A 131 -23.87 -11.03 5.81
CA CYS A 131 -23.45 -11.62 7.09
C CYS A 131 -21.95 -11.96 7.10
N LYS A 132 -21.42 -12.44 5.98
CA LYS A 132 -20.00 -12.79 5.86
C LYS A 132 -19.09 -11.55 5.93
N LEU A 133 -19.45 -10.45 5.26
CA LEU A 133 -18.72 -9.19 5.38
C LEU A 133 -18.72 -8.64 6.81
N ILE A 134 -19.84 -8.80 7.53
CA ILE A 134 -19.95 -8.42 8.94
C ILE A 134 -19.08 -9.33 9.83
N ALA A 135 -19.14 -10.65 9.62
CA ALA A 135 -18.40 -11.63 10.41
C ALA A 135 -16.87 -11.48 10.25
N ASP A 136 -16.41 -11.19 9.03
CA ASP A 136 -14.99 -10.97 8.73
C ASP A 136 -14.51 -9.56 9.16
N ASN A 137 -15.35 -8.76 9.81
CA ASN A 137 -15.04 -7.41 10.29
C ASN A 137 -14.51 -6.49 9.16
N ALA A 138 -15.11 -6.61 7.97
CA ALA A 138 -14.75 -5.86 6.77
C ALA A 138 -15.11 -4.37 6.89
N PHE A 139 -16.08 -4.03 7.74
CA PHE A 139 -16.59 -2.67 7.92
C PHE A 139 -15.86 -1.92 9.04
N HIS A 140 -15.51 -0.66 8.76
CA HIS A 140 -14.93 0.26 9.74
C HIS A 140 -15.87 1.47 9.91
N PHE A 141 -16.45 1.60 11.10
CA PHE A 141 -17.39 2.68 11.40
C PHE A 141 -16.63 3.99 11.60
N CYS A 142 -16.99 5.00 10.81
CA CYS A 142 -16.27 6.28 10.73
C CYS A 142 -17.25 7.45 10.65
N ILE A 143 -16.79 8.63 11.05
CA ILE A 143 -17.53 9.88 10.87
C ILE A 143 -17.48 10.33 9.40
N PHE A 144 -16.32 10.13 8.75
CA PHE A 144 -16.06 10.57 7.39
C PHE A 144 -15.79 9.39 6.44
N ASP A 145 -16.17 9.56 5.17
CA ASP A 145 -15.94 8.55 4.12
C ASP A 145 -14.47 8.42 3.74
N LYS A 146 -13.73 9.53 3.81
CA LYS A 146 -12.32 9.61 3.47
C LYS A 146 -11.51 9.84 4.74
N GLU A 147 -10.30 9.30 4.77
CA GLU A 147 -9.33 9.64 5.80
C GLU A 147 -8.85 11.08 5.61
N TYR A 148 -9.05 11.91 6.63
CA TYR A 148 -8.50 13.25 6.71
C TYR A 148 -7.39 13.24 7.77
N GLY A 149 -6.15 13.48 7.35
CA GLY A 149 -5.01 13.56 8.28
C GLY A 149 -3.67 13.21 7.64
N LEU A 150 -2.59 13.65 8.29
CA LEU A 150 -1.21 13.39 7.85
C LEU A 150 -0.80 11.91 8.01
N GLU A 151 -1.50 11.17 8.87
CA GLU A 151 -1.35 9.71 9.09
C GLU A 151 -1.30 8.90 7.79
N LYS A 152 -2.13 9.26 6.80
CA LYS A 152 -2.15 8.59 5.49
C LYS A 152 -0.77 8.63 4.80
N HIS A 153 -0.09 9.77 4.87
CA HIS A 153 1.23 9.94 4.26
C HIS A 153 2.32 9.11 4.95
N TYR A 154 2.18 8.84 6.26
CA TYR A 154 3.12 8.00 6.99
C TYR A 154 2.93 6.51 6.67
N ARG A 155 1.68 6.03 6.60
CA ARG A 155 1.38 4.63 6.22
C ARG A 155 1.79 4.29 4.78
N THR A 156 1.63 5.24 3.85
CA THR A 156 2.09 5.07 2.47
C THR A 156 3.62 4.91 2.40
N LYS A 157 4.37 5.66 3.23
CA LYS A 157 5.83 5.51 3.32
C LYS A 157 6.25 4.16 3.90
N GLU A 158 5.60 3.69 4.96
CA GLU A 158 5.89 2.35 5.52
C GLU A 158 5.57 1.22 4.54
N SER A 159 4.51 1.39 3.75
CA SER A 159 4.12 0.44 2.68
C SER A 159 5.11 0.45 1.50
N GLN A 160 5.74 1.59 1.18
CA GLN A 160 6.81 1.66 0.19
C GLN A 160 8.07 0.89 0.61
N VAL A 161 8.40 0.89 1.91
CA VAL A 161 9.61 0.23 2.43
C VAL A 161 9.47 -1.29 2.47
N SER A 162 8.24 -1.80 2.57
CA SER A 162 7.96 -3.23 2.72
C SER A 162 7.76 -3.96 1.38
N PHE A 163 7.30 -3.29 0.33
CA PHE A 163 6.95 -3.94 -0.94
C PHE A 163 7.83 -3.47 -2.10
N ASN A 164 8.90 -4.23 -2.39
CA ASN A 164 9.56 -4.16 -3.68
C ASN A 164 9.12 -5.42 -4.49
N PRO A 165 8.25 -5.29 -5.50
CA PRO A 165 7.79 -6.43 -6.31
C PRO A 165 8.91 -7.07 -7.16
N TYR A 166 10.06 -6.40 -7.28
CA TYR A 166 11.29 -6.92 -7.88
C TYR A 166 12.31 -7.37 -6.83
N SER A 167 11.90 -7.50 -5.57
CA SER A 167 12.81 -7.96 -4.53
C SER A 167 13.18 -9.41 -4.78
N VAL A 168 14.44 -9.64 -5.14
CA VAL A 168 15.06 -10.97 -5.20
C VAL A 168 15.23 -11.59 -3.81
N LEU A 169 14.86 -10.89 -2.73
CA LEU A 169 15.16 -11.33 -1.36
C LEU A 169 14.42 -12.60 -0.93
N PRO A 170 13.15 -12.82 -1.26
CA PRO A 170 12.53 -14.11 -0.99
C PRO A 170 13.29 -15.26 -1.68
N ALA A 171 13.70 -15.05 -2.94
CA ALA A 171 14.49 -16.03 -3.68
C ALA A 171 15.91 -16.20 -3.12
N LEU A 172 16.53 -15.13 -2.62
CA LEU A 172 17.87 -15.16 -2.02
C LEU A 172 17.87 -15.84 -0.65
N LYS A 173 16.81 -15.64 0.12
CA LYS A 173 16.56 -16.32 1.39
C LYS A 173 16.40 -17.82 1.16
N ASP A 174 15.58 -18.20 0.18
CA ASP A 174 15.40 -19.60 -0.19
C ASP A 174 16.77 -20.22 -0.50
N LEU A 175 17.59 -19.61 -1.37
CA LEU A 175 18.92 -20.11 -1.74
C LEU A 175 19.89 -20.33 -0.56
N THR A 176 19.66 -19.66 0.56
CA THR A 176 20.52 -19.66 1.76
C THR A 176 20.02 -20.59 2.86
N ASP A 177 18.83 -21.16 2.72
CA ASP A 177 18.29 -22.14 3.65
C ASP A 177 19.10 -23.45 3.64
N LYS A 178 19.11 -24.15 4.78
CA LYS A 178 19.98 -25.29 5.10
C LYS A 178 19.88 -26.50 4.16
N HIS A 179 18.97 -26.48 3.18
CA HIS A 179 18.74 -27.56 2.21
C HIS A 179 18.77 -27.07 0.76
N GLN A 180 19.38 -25.92 0.48
CA GLN A 180 19.43 -25.36 -0.87
C GLN A 180 20.85 -25.22 -1.42
N MET A 181 20.90 -24.88 -2.72
CA MET A 181 22.08 -24.88 -3.59
C MET A 181 23.36 -24.34 -2.95
N LEU A 182 23.33 -23.20 -2.26
CA LEU A 182 24.55 -22.60 -1.69
C LEU A 182 25.12 -23.42 -0.53
N SER A 183 24.27 -24.07 0.26
CA SER A 183 24.71 -24.97 1.34
C SER A 183 25.33 -26.26 0.79
N GLU A 184 24.80 -26.77 -0.32
CA GLU A 184 25.37 -27.93 -1.01
C GLU A 184 26.71 -27.60 -1.68
N ILE A 185 26.80 -26.41 -2.28
CA ILE A 185 28.03 -25.89 -2.87
C ILE A 185 29.10 -25.71 -1.79
N ASP A 186 28.78 -25.13 -0.62
CA ASP A 186 29.73 -25.01 0.50
C ASP A 186 30.25 -26.37 0.99
N ALA A 187 29.37 -27.38 1.12
CA ALA A 187 29.77 -28.74 1.46
C ALA A 187 30.70 -29.36 0.39
N LEU A 188 30.40 -29.12 -0.89
CA LEU A 188 31.22 -29.57 -2.01
C LEU A 188 32.59 -28.89 -2.03
N CYS A 189 32.65 -27.58 -1.75
CA CYS A 189 33.88 -26.80 -1.65
C CYS A 189 34.81 -27.37 -0.59
N LYS A 190 34.27 -27.67 0.60
CA LYS A 190 35.03 -28.29 1.71
C LYS A 190 35.55 -29.68 1.33
N SER A 191 34.70 -30.51 0.72
CA SER A 191 35.11 -31.86 0.27
C SER A 191 36.19 -31.81 -0.83
N TYR A 192 36.11 -30.84 -1.73
CA TYR A 192 37.12 -30.62 -2.76
C TYR A 192 38.46 -30.22 -2.15
N GLU A 193 38.47 -29.25 -1.22
CA GLU A 193 39.70 -28.77 -0.58
C GLU A 193 40.36 -29.86 0.27
N GLU A 194 39.59 -30.67 1.01
CA GLU A 194 40.11 -31.84 1.74
C GLU A 194 40.82 -32.85 0.83
N LYS A 195 40.24 -33.13 -0.34
CA LYS A 195 40.83 -34.06 -1.33
C LYS A 195 42.05 -33.44 -2.00
N LYS A 196 42.00 -32.14 -2.34
CA LYS A 196 43.13 -31.39 -2.88
C LYS A 196 44.32 -31.41 -1.91
N GLN A 197 44.10 -31.14 -0.62
CA GLN A 197 45.15 -31.17 0.41
C GLN A 197 45.81 -32.55 0.52
N LYS A 198 45.03 -33.64 0.48
CA LYS A 198 45.55 -35.02 0.47
C LYS A 198 46.42 -35.30 -0.75
N LEU A 199 46.07 -34.80 -1.93
CA LEU A 199 46.85 -34.98 -3.15
C LEU A 199 48.12 -34.13 -3.18
N VAL A 200 48.06 -32.89 -2.70
CA VAL A 200 49.23 -31.98 -2.58
C VAL A 200 50.26 -32.51 -1.58
N ALA A 201 49.83 -33.16 -0.49
CA ALA A 201 50.75 -33.83 0.44
C ALA A 201 51.57 -34.95 -0.22
N THR A 202 51.11 -35.48 -1.37
CA THR A 202 51.75 -36.60 -2.09
C THR A 202 52.65 -36.11 -3.23
N ASN A 203 52.44 -34.91 -3.78
CA ASN A 203 53.20 -34.35 -4.90
C ASN A 203 53.64 -32.90 -4.59
N LYS A 204 54.96 -32.66 -4.50
CA LYS A 204 55.57 -31.34 -4.26
C LYS A 204 55.52 -30.43 -5.51
N SER A 205 54.33 -30.09 -5.99
CA SER A 205 54.14 -29.03 -7.00
C SER A 205 52.98 -28.14 -6.58
N SER A 206 53.31 -26.95 -6.06
CA SER A 206 52.42 -26.22 -5.13
C SER A 206 51.83 -24.92 -5.65
N ASN A 207 52.10 -24.47 -6.88
CA ASN A 207 51.65 -23.13 -7.33
C ASN A 207 50.58 -23.09 -8.42
N SER A 208 50.32 -24.16 -9.18
CA SER A 208 49.38 -24.13 -10.31
C SER A 208 47.94 -24.57 -9.99
N LEU A 209 47.61 -24.82 -8.72
CA LEU A 209 46.33 -25.40 -8.29
C LEU A 209 45.45 -24.48 -7.43
N ASN A 210 45.82 -23.19 -7.28
CA ASN A 210 45.08 -22.22 -6.46
C ASN A 210 44.20 -21.30 -7.30
N LEU A 211 43.35 -21.89 -8.16
CA LEU A 211 42.36 -21.15 -8.96
C LEU A 211 40.99 -21.04 -8.27
N PHE A 212 40.80 -21.73 -7.15
CA PHE A 212 39.52 -21.85 -6.46
C PHE A 212 39.68 -21.45 -5.00
N ASP A 213 38.81 -20.56 -4.53
CA ASP A 213 38.70 -20.19 -3.13
C ASP A 213 37.52 -20.95 -2.50
N ALA A 214 37.86 -21.81 -1.54
CA ALA A 214 36.91 -22.68 -0.85
C ALA A 214 35.92 -21.91 0.03
N ASN A 215 36.19 -20.63 0.31
CA ASN A 215 35.35 -19.80 1.18
C ASN A 215 34.30 -18.98 0.43
N ILE A 216 34.32 -18.96 -0.92
CA ILE A 216 33.39 -18.14 -1.72
C ILE A 216 31.93 -18.44 -1.38
N ALA A 217 31.57 -19.72 -1.24
CA ALA A 217 30.19 -20.10 -0.92
C ALA A 217 29.77 -19.63 0.49
N ALA A 218 30.67 -19.72 1.46
CA ALA A 218 30.43 -19.27 2.82
C ALA A 218 30.36 -17.73 2.93
N GLU A 219 31.19 -17.03 2.16
CA GLU A 219 31.19 -15.57 2.07
C GLU A 219 29.87 -15.07 1.48
N ILE A 220 29.42 -15.64 0.36
CA ILE A 220 28.11 -15.31 -0.25
C ILE A 220 26.97 -15.56 0.74
N ILE A 221 26.97 -16.70 1.45
CA ILE A 221 25.95 -17.01 2.47
C ILE A 221 25.96 -15.97 3.60
N ASN A 222 27.14 -15.53 4.04
CA ASN A 222 27.28 -14.54 5.11
C ASN A 222 26.86 -13.14 4.64
N ASP A 223 27.25 -12.73 3.44
CA ASP A 223 26.86 -11.45 2.83
C ASP A 223 25.35 -11.35 2.69
N ILE A 224 24.69 -12.45 2.26
CA ILE A 224 23.22 -12.51 2.18
C ILE A 224 22.59 -12.35 3.56
N ARG A 225 23.10 -13.05 4.58
CA ARG A 225 22.59 -12.96 5.95
C ARG A 225 22.80 -11.57 6.56
N GLU A 226 23.96 -10.98 6.34
CA GLU A 226 24.27 -9.64 6.81
C GLU A 226 23.35 -8.61 6.14
N PHE A 227 23.14 -8.73 4.83
CA PHE A 227 22.20 -7.89 4.09
C PHE A 227 20.76 -8.01 4.62
N GLU A 228 20.30 -9.22 4.94
CA GLU A 228 18.99 -9.44 5.56
C GLU A 228 18.88 -8.78 6.95
N GLU A 229 19.91 -8.91 7.77
CA GLU A 229 19.93 -8.39 9.14
C GLU A 229 20.02 -6.87 9.17
N GLN A 230 20.85 -6.26 8.30
CA GLN A 230 20.91 -4.82 8.11
C GLN A 230 19.54 -4.25 7.71
N ARG A 231 18.79 -4.95 6.84
CA ARG A 231 17.44 -4.51 6.43
C ARG A 231 16.41 -4.65 7.55
N ARG A 232 16.46 -5.74 8.32
CA ARG A 232 15.59 -5.96 9.50
C ARG A 232 15.83 -4.90 10.57
N ASN A 233 17.09 -4.51 10.78
CA ASN A 233 17.47 -3.46 11.71
C ASN A 233 17.04 -2.06 11.24
N GLN A 234 17.12 -1.77 9.94
CA GLN A 234 16.59 -0.52 9.36
C GLN A 234 15.05 -0.41 9.51
N GLN A 235 14.32 -1.51 9.34
CA GLN A 235 12.87 -1.55 9.58
C GLN A 235 12.53 -1.34 11.07
N THR A 236 13.31 -1.92 11.98
CA THR A 236 13.08 -1.82 13.43
C THR A 236 13.42 -0.42 13.97
N GLN A 237 14.52 0.20 13.53
CA GLN A 237 14.90 1.55 13.98
C GLN A 237 13.91 2.64 13.52
N ASN A 238 13.34 2.51 12.31
CA ASN A 238 12.29 3.42 11.84
C ASN A 238 10.99 3.29 12.64
N SER A 239 10.68 2.11 13.18
CA SER A 239 9.51 1.92 14.05
C SER A 239 9.72 2.44 15.49
N SER A 240 10.95 2.44 16.01
CA SER A 240 11.27 2.96 17.35
C SER A 240 11.40 4.49 17.42
N ALA A 241 11.69 5.17 16.30
CA ALA A 241 11.78 6.62 16.26
C ALA A 241 10.40 7.32 16.35
N ALA A 242 9.30 6.58 16.15
CA ALA A 242 7.94 7.13 16.22
C ALA A 242 7.37 7.20 17.65
N SER A 243 8.03 6.65 18.67
CA SER A 243 7.48 6.62 20.04
C SER A 243 8.18 7.50 21.08
N THR A 244 9.38 8.03 20.85
CA THR A 244 9.97 9.01 21.79
C THR A 244 11.02 9.91 21.13
N SER A 245 10.66 11.16 20.78
CA SER A 245 11.46 12.35 21.10
C SER A 245 10.82 13.62 20.53
N ARG A 246 10.24 14.46 21.40
CA ARG A 246 10.23 15.91 21.20
C ARG A 246 11.68 16.37 21.21
N GLY A 247 12.24 16.68 20.05
CA GLY A 247 13.60 17.20 19.90
C GLY A 247 13.57 18.46 19.04
N GLU A 248 13.88 19.60 19.65
CA GLU A 248 13.96 20.91 19.03
C GLU A 248 14.89 20.92 17.81
N TYR A 249 14.39 21.37 16.66
CA TYR A 249 15.21 21.62 15.49
C TYR A 249 16.08 22.87 15.68
N LYS A 250 17.32 22.70 16.14
CA LYS A 250 18.37 23.72 15.97
C LYS A 250 18.92 23.65 14.54
N LYS A 251 18.58 24.67 13.73
CA LYS A 251 19.21 24.97 12.43
C LYS A 251 20.74 25.08 12.61
N LYS A 252 21.49 24.14 12.04
CA LYS A 252 22.94 24.29 11.81
C LYS A 252 23.15 25.05 10.50
N SER A 253 23.77 26.22 10.59
CA SER A 253 24.21 27.06 9.49
C SER A 253 25.32 26.35 8.69
N ILE A 254 25.14 26.26 7.38
CA ILE A 254 26.21 25.87 6.44
C ILE A 254 27.09 27.10 6.20
N GLY A 255 28.37 26.95 6.52
CA GLY A 255 29.40 27.98 6.39
C GLY A 255 29.71 28.31 4.93
N LYS A 256 29.91 29.60 4.71
CA LYS A 256 30.28 30.30 3.47
C LYS A 256 31.49 29.69 2.77
N ALA A 257 31.34 29.25 1.51
CA ALA A 257 32.45 29.14 0.57
C ALA A 257 32.53 30.43 -0.27
N LYS A 258 33.64 31.16 -0.11
CA LYS A 258 33.98 32.39 -0.85
C LYS A 258 34.26 32.07 -2.31
N MET A 259 33.50 32.63 -3.24
CA MET A 259 33.93 32.86 -4.63
C MET A 259 34.04 34.37 -4.85
N ARG A 260 35.19 34.82 -5.37
CA ARG A 260 35.50 36.23 -5.64
C ARG A 260 34.75 36.71 -6.91
N PRO A 261 34.29 37.98 -6.97
CA PRO A 261 33.62 38.51 -8.16
C PRO A 261 34.62 39.12 -9.15
N LEU A 262 34.33 38.96 -10.45
CA LEU A 262 34.89 39.79 -11.53
C LEU A 262 33.89 40.90 -11.86
N LEU A 263 34.43 42.10 -12.04
CA LEU A 263 33.77 43.41 -12.16
C LEU A 263 33.07 43.67 -13.52
N ASN A 264 32.17 44.66 -13.46
CA ASN A 264 31.53 45.48 -14.51
C ASN A 264 30.45 44.76 -15.34
N ASP A 265 29.25 45.30 -15.56
CA ASP A 265 28.95 46.67 -15.98
C ASP A 265 27.54 47.12 -15.54
N ALA A 266 27.31 48.42 -15.63
CA ALA A 266 26.23 49.22 -15.08
C ALA A 266 24.81 48.95 -15.64
N SER A 267 23.80 49.07 -14.76
CA SER A 267 22.67 50.01 -14.91
C SER A 267 21.63 49.87 -13.78
N GLN A 268 21.58 50.94 -12.97
CA GLN A 268 20.49 51.58 -12.20
C GLN A 268 19.06 50.97 -12.20
N THR A 269 18.49 50.64 -11.02
CA THR A 269 17.47 51.37 -10.18
C THR A 269 16.06 51.39 -10.82
N ASP A 270 14.91 51.15 -10.18
CA ASP A 270 14.43 51.34 -8.81
C ASP A 270 13.31 50.32 -8.47
N SER A 271 13.16 49.91 -7.21
CA SER A 271 11.88 49.41 -6.68
C SER A 271 11.81 49.69 -5.18
N ASN A 272 10.78 50.45 -4.81
CA ASN A 272 10.50 51.04 -3.51
C ASN A 272 10.39 50.04 -2.36
N GLU A 273 10.90 50.48 -1.21
CA GLU A 273 10.57 50.01 0.14
C GLU A 273 9.11 50.33 0.51
N SER A 274 8.43 49.40 1.19
CA SER A 274 7.59 49.71 2.36
C SER A 274 7.32 48.42 3.13
N ASP A 275 8.02 48.25 4.25
CA ASP A 275 7.67 47.34 5.33
C ASP A 275 6.59 48.00 6.20
N GLU A 276 5.49 47.28 6.49
CA GLU A 276 4.74 47.48 7.73
C GLU A 276 4.25 46.12 8.25
N ASP A 277 4.89 45.70 9.35
CA ASP A 277 4.45 44.63 10.24
C ASP A 277 3.25 45.11 11.07
N GLY A 278 2.12 44.40 10.96
CA GLY A 278 0.93 44.62 11.78
C GLY A 278 0.47 43.33 12.44
N ILE A 279 0.92 43.11 13.68
CA ILE A 279 0.41 42.08 14.61
C ILE A 279 -1.00 42.51 15.05
N LEU A 280 -2.01 41.65 14.84
CA LEU A 280 -3.33 41.80 15.46
C LEU A 280 -3.56 40.65 16.45
N GLU A 281 -3.50 41.00 17.73
CA GLU A 281 -3.93 40.20 18.87
C GLU A 281 -5.45 39.98 18.85
N ILE A 282 -5.85 38.77 19.26
CA ILE A 282 -7.24 38.34 19.42
C ILE A 282 -7.56 38.46 20.91
N ASP A 283 -8.45 39.41 21.25
CA ASP A 283 -9.08 39.46 22.58
C ASP A 283 -10.47 38.82 22.50
N PHE A 284 -10.65 37.74 23.25
CA PHE A 284 -11.95 37.18 23.63
C PHE A 284 -12.27 37.72 25.03
N ASP A 285 -13.35 38.49 25.14
CA ASP A 285 -13.91 38.83 26.45
C ASP A 285 -15.33 38.25 26.59
N SER A 286 -15.49 37.48 27.65
CA SER A 286 -16.72 36.86 28.11
C SER A 286 -17.28 37.69 29.25
N ASP A 287 -18.54 38.13 29.19
CA ASP A 287 -19.59 37.74 30.15
C ASP A 287 -20.83 38.67 30.08
N LYS A 288 -21.99 37.97 30.08
CA LYS A 288 -23.17 38.18 30.93
C LYS A 288 -24.21 39.31 30.72
N LEU A 289 -25.45 38.77 30.68
CA LEU A 289 -26.65 39.09 31.47
C LEU A 289 -27.62 40.18 30.97
N ASP A 290 -28.79 39.64 30.60
CA ASP A 290 -30.14 39.99 31.05
C ASP A 290 -30.84 41.29 30.58
N SER A 291 -31.96 41.01 29.90
CA SER A 291 -33.30 41.61 30.01
C SER A 291 -33.53 43.07 29.61
N GLU A 292 -34.37 43.21 28.57
CA GLU A 292 -35.72 43.79 28.70
C GLU A 292 -36.70 43.00 27.82
#